data_AF-A0A3R7YWX0-F1
#
_entry.id   AF-A0A3R7YWX0-F1
#
_cell.length_a   1.000
_cell.length_b   1.000
_cell.length_c   1.000
_cell.angle_alpha   90.00
_cell.angle_beta   90.00
_cell.angle_gamma   90.00
#
_symmetry.space_group_name_H-M   'P 1'
#
loop_
_entity.id
_entity.type
_entity.pdbx_description
1 polymer ?
#
loop_
_entity_poly.entity_id
_entity_poly.type
_entity_poly.pdbx_seq_one_letter_code
_entity_poly.pdbx_strand_id
1 'polypeptide(L)'
;MAPSIRGVSLFIQDVRNAPSSSREQARVLQELSKIRQRFAHPKKPLTGYEKKKCLTKLLYIHLLGYPVDIGHAEAISLLSSPHYSERSAAFLFCSLLLVDSHTASRDLPDLRSLCCSSIKKELSLQHEDFAALALDCASYISDPDAAAELFPL
;
A
#
# COMPACT_ATOMS: atom_id res chain seq x y z
N MET A 1 -22.29 -2.45 3.54
CA MET A 1 -21.22 -3.34 3.04
C MET A 1 -20.40 -2.54 2.03
N ALA A 2 -19.11 -2.34 2.24
CA ALA A 2 -18.27 -1.61 1.28
C ALA A 2 -18.31 -2.33 -0.08
N PRO A 3 -18.48 -1.61 -1.20
CA PRO A 3 -18.56 -2.23 -2.52
C PRO A 3 -17.28 -3.02 -2.78
N SER A 4 -17.42 -4.34 -2.93
CA SER A 4 -16.30 -5.22 -3.21
C SER A 4 -15.73 -4.90 -4.58
N ILE A 5 -14.42 -4.64 -4.65
CA ILE A 5 -13.73 -4.40 -5.92
C ILE A 5 -13.70 -5.74 -6.66
N ARG A 6 -14.60 -5.93 -7.63
CA ARG A 6 -14.76 -7.19 -8.37
C ARG A 6 -13.44 -7.80 -8.84
N GLY A 7 -12.52 -6.98 -9.35
CA GLY A 7 -11.21 -7.44 -9.81
C GLY A 7 -10.29 -7.98 -8.71
N VAL A 8 -10.45 -7.55 -7.46
CA VAL A 8 -9.75 -8.10 -6.28
C VAL A 8 -10.39 -9.43 -5.89
N SER A 9 -11.72 -9.49 -5.83
CA SER A 9 -12.45 -10.73 -5.48
C SER A 9 -12.12 -11.88 -6.42
N LEU A 10 -12.12 -11.62 -7.72
CA LEU A 10 -11.76 -12.64 -8.71
C LEU A 10 -10.32 -13.13 -8.55
N PHE A 11 -9.37 -12.22 -8.29
CA PHE A 11 -7.99 -12.62 -8.06
C PHE A 11 -7.84 -13.49 -6.80
N ILE A 12 -8.46 -13.10 -5.69
CA ILE A 12 -8.45 -13.88 -4.44
C ILE A 12 -9.08 -15.26 -4.67
N GLN A 13 -10.20 -15.31 -5.39
CA GLN A 13 -10.86 -16.57 -5.72
C GLN A 13 -9.98 -17.48 -6.59
N ASP A 14 -9.33 -16.92 -7.62
CA ASP A 14 -8.41 -17.68 -8.48
C ASP A 14 -7.23 -18.28 -7.69
N VAL A 15 -6.67 -17.49 -6.77
CA VAL A 15 -5.54 -17.93 -5.91
C VAL A 15 -6.01 -19.02 -4.94
N ARG A 16 -7.14 -18.80 -4.24
CA ARG A 16 -7.68 -19.77 -3.27
C ARG A 16 -8.13 -21.08 -3.90
N ASN A 17 -8.55 -21.05 -5.17
CA ASN A 17 -8.98 -22.23 -5.92
C ASN A 17 -7.82 -22.91 -6.67
N ALA A 18 -6.57 -22.44 -6.51
CA ALA A 18 -5.43 -23.06 -7.15
C ALA A 18 -5.26 -24.51 -6.64
N PRO A 19 -5.15 -25.51 -7.54
CA PRO A 19 -5.11 -26.91 -7.15
C PRO A 19 -3.76 -27.34 -6.55
N SER A 20 -2.72 -26.50 -6.66
CA SER A 20 -1.40 -26.76 -6.11
C SER A 20 -0.64 -25.48 -5.84
N SER A 21 0.34 -25.53 -4.93
CA SER A 21 1.22 -24.39 -4.60
C SER A 21 1.93 -23.81 -5.83
N SER A 22 2.35 -24.65 -6.78
CA SER A 22 2.94 -24.20 -8.05
C SER A 22 1.95 -23.38 -8.90
N ARG A 23 0.67 -23.78 -8.95
CA ARG A 23 -0.36 -23.02 -9.68
C ARG A 23 -0.73 -21.72 -8.97
N GLU A 24 -0.75 -21.73 -7.64
CA GLU A 24 -0.94 -20.55 -6.81
C GLU A 24 0.16 -19.51 -7.09
N GLN A 25 1.42 -19.94 -6.99
CA GLN A 25 2.59 -19.11 -7.28
C GLN A 25 2.56 -18.57 -8.71
N ALA A 26 2.22 -19.40 -9.71
CA ALA A 26 2.10 -18.95 -11.09
C ALA A 26 1.01 -17.87 -11.25
N ARG A 27 -0.13 -18.00 -10.56
CA ARG A 27 -1.21 -17.00 -10.60
C ARG A 27 -0.79 -15.68 -9.94
N VAL A 28 -0.10 -15.75 -8.80
CA VAL A 28 0.46 -14.59 -8.09
C VAL A 28 1.46 -13.84 -8.97
N LEU A 29 2.43 -14.55 -9.54
CA LEU A 29 3.44 -13.96 -10.44
C LEU A 29 2.82 -13.31 -11.68
N GLN A 30 1.81 -13.97 -12.27
CA GLN A 30 1.06 -13.41 -13.39
C GLN A 30 0.36 -12.10 -13.00
N GLU A 31 -0.23 -12.03 -11.81
CA GLU A 31 -0.90 -10.82 -11.34
C GLU A 31 0.10 -9.69 -11.02
N LEU A 32 1.24 -10.01 -10.39
CA LEU A 32 2.35 -9.06 -10.20
C LEU A 32 2.82 -8.47 -11.52
N SER A 33 3.06 -9.30 -12.54
CA SER A 33 3.46 -8.84 -13.87
C SER A 33 2.42 -7.91 -14.50
N LYS A 34 1.12 -8.22 -14.35
CA LYS A 34 0.04 -7.35 -14.84
C LYS A 34 0.03 -6.00 -14.14
N ILE A 35 0.22 -5.98 -12.82
CA ILE A 35 0.25 -4.74 -12.04
C ILE A 35 1.46 -3.88 -12.45
N ARG A 36 2.66 -4.47 -12.60
CA ARG A 36 3.85 -3.75 -13.09
C ARG A 36 3.61 -3.07 -14.43
N GLN A 37 3.07 -3.82 -15.39
CA GLN A 37 2.75 -3.27 -16.72
C GLN A 37 1.73 -2.14 -16.62
N ARG A 38 0.73 -2.26 -15.73
CA ARG A 38 -0.28 -1.21 -15.55
C ARG A 38 0.31 0.06 -14.94
N PHE A 39 1.21 -0.06 -13.97
CA PHE A 39 1.91 1.07 -13.34
C PHE A 39 2.86 1.78 -14.32
N ALA A 40 3.58 1.02 -15.14
CA ALA A 40 4.51 1.57 -16.12
C ALA A 40 3.84 2.20 -17.36
N HIS A 41 2.52 2.10 -17.53
CA HIS A 41 1.84 2.50 -18.77
C HIS A 41 1.78 4.04 -18.95
N PRO A 42 2.63 4.65 -19.79
CA PRO A 42 2.87 6.09 -19.78
C PRO A 42 1.69 6.89 -20.37
N LYS A 43 0.95 6.30 -21.30
CA LYS A 43 -0.14 6.96 -22.04
C LYS A 43 -1.49 6.92 -21.33
N LYS A 44 -1.58 6.27 -20.16
CA LYS A 44 -2.85 6.08 -19.45
C LYS A 44 -2.62 6.19 -17.94
N PRO A 45 -2.69 7.40 -17.37
CA PRO A 45 -2.55 7.57 -15.92
C PRO A 45 -3.60 6.72 -15.20
N LEU A 46 -3.22 6.22 -14.04
CA LEU A 46 -4.11 5.44 -13.17
C LEU A 46 -5.05 6.38 -12.42
N THR A 47 -6.33 6.03 -12.39
CA THR A 47 -7.28 6.68 -11.49
C THR A 47 -7.05 6.25 -10.05
N GLY A 48 -7.55 7.03 -9.08
CA GLY A 48 -7.43 6.68 -7.65
C GLY A 48 -8.01 5.30 -7.33
N TYR A 49 -9.17 4.98 -7.91
CA TYR A 49 -9.78 3.66 -7.83
C TYR A 49 -8.90 2.53 -8.39
N GLU A 50 -8.24 2.76 -9.54
CA GLU A 50 -7.35 1.75 -10.12
C GLU A 50 -6.09 1.53 -9.28
N LYS A 51 -5.49 2.61 -8.75
CA LYS A 51 -4.37 2.52 -7.81
C LYS A 51 -4.78 1.73 -6.57
N LYS A 52 -5.90 2.10 -5.93
CA LYS A 52 -6.45 1.38 -4.77
C LYS A 52 -6.61 -0.11 -5.06
N LYS A 53 -7.24 -0.46 -6.19
CA LYS A 53 -7.42 -1.85 -6.62
C LYS A 53 -6.08 -2.60 -6.71
N CYS A 54 -5.07 -1.98 -7.32
CA CYS A 54 -3.74 -2.60 -7.43
C CYS A 54 -3.07 -2.75 -6.06
N LEU A 55 -3.10 -1.73 -5.21
CA LEU A 55 -2.54 -1.80 -3.84
C LEU A 55 -3.21 -2.89 -3.01
N THR A 56 -4.54 -3.04 -3.08
CA THR A 56 -5.25 -4.11 -2.36
C THR A 56 -4.80 -5.51 -2.82
N LYS A 57 -4.52 -5.70 -4.12
CA LYS A 57 -3.97 -6.99 -4.61
C LYS A 57 -2.56 -7.23 -4.09
N LEU A 58 -1.72 -6.20 -4.08
CA LEU A 58 -0.36 -6.29 -3.58
C LEU A 58 -0.32 -6.59 -2.07
N LEU A 59 -1.19 -5.96 -1.28
CA LEU A 59 -1.38 -6.30 0.13
C LEU A 59 -1.73 -7.77 0.32
N TYR A 60 -2.68 -8.29 -0.47
CA TYR A 60 -3.04 -9.70 -0.40
C TYR A 60 -1.86 -10.63 -0.76
N ILE A 61 -1.08 -10.27 -1.78
CA ILE A 61 0.13 -11.01 -2.18
C ILE A 61 1.17 -11.02 -1.05
N HIS A 62 1.38 -9.87 -0.40
CA HIS A 62 2.26 -9.75 0.75
C HIS A 62 1.79 -10.61 1.94
N LEU A 63 0.48 -10.61 2.24
CA LEU A 63 -0.10 -11.43 3.31
C LEU A 63 0.00 -12.94 3.06
N LEU A 64 0.13 -13.36 1.79
CA LEU A 64 0.43 -14.75 1.43
C LEU A 64 1.93 -15.10 1.60
N GLY A 65 2.77 -14.13 1.96
CA GLY A 65 4.21 -14.31 2.15
C GLY A 65 5.05 -14.12 0.89
N TYR A 66 4.46 -13.63 -0.22
CA TYR A 66 5.21 -13.32 -1.43
C TYR A 66 5.84 -11.91 -1.36
N PRO A 67 7.05 -11.72 -1.89
CA PRO A 67 7.71 -10.42 -1.88
C PRO A 67 6.96 -9.41 -2.76
N VAL A 68 6.86 -8.17 -2.29
CA VAL A 68 6.26 -7.03 -2.99
C VAL A 68 7.27 -5.88 -2.98
N ASP A 69 7.71 -5.48 -4.17
CA ASP A 69 8.74 -4.48 -4.45
C ASP A 69 8.20 -3.29 -5.28
N ILE A 70 6.89 -3.23 -5.51
CA ILE A 70 6.22 -2.23 -6.36
C ILE A 70 5.02 -1.62 -5.64
N GLY A 71 4.49 -0.50 -6.15
CA GLY A 71 3.29 0.14 -5.63
C GLY A 71 3.54 1.25 -4.62
N HIS A 72 4.79 1.42 -4.17
CA HIS A 72 5.15 2.47 -3.21
C HIS A 72 4.83 3.89 -3.72
N ALA A 73 5.18 4.19 -4.97
CA ALA A 73 4.90 5.51 -5.57
C ALA A 73 3.38 5.75 -5.72
N GLU A 74 2.62 4.74 -6.11
CA GLU A 74 1.17 4.81 -6.21
C GLU A 74 0.51 4.99 -4.84
N ALA A 75 1.01 4.32 -3.80
CA ALA A 75 0.57 4.49 -2.42
C ALA A 75 0.80 5.91 -1.93
N ILE A 76 2.01 6.45 -2.10
CA ILE A 76 2.33 7.84 -1.72
C ILE A 76 1.42 8.83 -2.44
N SER A 77 1.17 8.62 -3.74
CA SER A 77 0.23 9.46 -4.49
C SER A 77 -1.21 9.41 -3.94
N LEU A 78 -1.62 8.32 -3.30
CA LEU A 78 -2.94 8.18 -2.71
C LEU A 78 -3.04 8.72 -1.28
N LEU A 79 -1.92 8.96 -0.59
CA LEU A 79 -1.93 9.60 0.75
C LEU A 79 -2.58 10.98 0.72
N SER A 80 -2.49 11.69 -0.41
CA SER A 80 -3.15 12.99 -0.61
C SER A 80 -4.54 12.90 -1.25
N SER A 81 -5.08 11.72 -1.55
CA SER A 81 -6.38 11.58 -2.24
C SER A 81 -7.54 12.18 -1.42
N PRO A 82 -8.52 12.87 -2.00
CA PRO A 82 -9.67 13.35 -1.24
C PRO A 82 -10.61 12.22 -0.77
N HIS A 83 -10.43 10.99 -1.26
CA HIS A 83 -11.31 9.86 -0.97
C HIS A 83 -10.77 9.00 0.17
N TYR A 84 -11.54 8.89 1.26
CA TYR A 84 -11.17 8.09 2.43
C TYR A 84 -10.78 6.65 2.09
N SER A 85 -11.54 5.97 1.24
CA SER A 85 -11.22 4.58 0.86
C SER A 85 -9.89 4.43 0.13
N GLU A 86 -9.41 5.47 -0.54
CA GLU A 86 -8.11 5.48 -1.23
C GLU A 86 -6.98 5.76 -0.24
N ARG A 87 -7.15 6.77 0.63
CA ARG A 87 -6.19 7.06 1.70
C ARG A 87 -6.03 5.90 2.68
N SER A 88 -7.13 5.30 3.12
CA SER A 88 -7.11 4.15 4.03
C SER A 88 -6.30 2.99 3.44
N ALA A 89 -6.49 2.68 2.14
CA ALA A 89 -5.70 1.66 1.46
C ALA A 89 -4.21 2.03 1.33
N ALA A 90 -3.90 3.32 1.12
CA ALA A 90 -2.54 3.82 1.03
C ALA A 90 -1.80 3.78 2.37
N PHE A 91 -2.42 4.28 3.45
CA PHE A 91 -1.82 4.23 4.79
C PHE A 91 -1.60 2.79 5.26
N LEU A 92 -2.54 1.87 4.99
CA LEU A 92 -2.36 0.45 5.28
C LEU A 92 -1.22 -0.18 4.46
N PHE A 93 -1.06 0.20 3.20
CA PHE A 93 0.06 -0.26 2.38
C PHE A 93 1.39 0.26 2.95
N CYS A 94 1.45 1.53 3.33
CA CYS A 94 2.64 2.14 3.92
C CYS A 94 3.01 1.50 5.27
N SER A 95 2.04 1.27 6.16
CA SER A 95 2.31 0.67 7.47
C SER A 95 2.90 -0.74 7.38
N LEU A 96 2.49 -1.52 6.37
CA LEU A 96 2.98 -2.88 6.17
C LEU A 96 4.31 -2.97 5.41
N LEU A 97 4.55 -2.09 4.44
CA LEU A 97 5.68 -2.26 3.50
C LEU A 97 6.79 -1.21 3.65
N LEU A 98 6.51 -0.04 4.22
CA LEU A 98 7.52 1.02 4.43
C LEU A 98 8.01 1.09 5.86
N VAL A 99 7.21 0.61 6.80
CA VAL A 99 7.43 0.80 8.24
C VAL A 99 7.91 -0.48 8.93
N ASP A 100 7.60 -1.66 8.37
CA ASP A 100 8.18 -2.91 8.85
C ASP A 100 9.64 -3.05 8.36
N SER A 101 10.55 -2.86 9.31
CA SER A 101 12.01 -2.92 9.16
C SER A 101 12.55 -4.24 8.59
N HIS A 102 11.79 -5.34 8.67
CA HIS A 102 12.19 -6.62 8.10
C HIS A 102 11.93 -6.73 6.59
N THR A 103 10.98 -5.95 6.08
CA THR A 103 10.54 -5.99 4.67
C THR A 103 10.93 -4.77 3.86
N ALA A 104 11.21 -3.65 4.53
CA ALA A 104 11.72 -2.45 3.88
C ALA A 104 13.14 -2.69 3.37
N SER A 105 13.29 -2.81 2.04
CA SER A 105 14.60 -2.76 1.40
C SER A 105 15.34 -1.51 1.89
N ARG A 106 16.60 -1.64 2.28
CA ARG A 106 17.47 -0.55 2.78
C ARG A 106 17.55 0.68 1.85
N ASP A 107 16.99 0.60 0.64
CA ASP A 107 17.13 1.55 -0.45
C ASP A 107 15.97 2.56 -0.58
N LEU A 108 15.03 2.63 0.37
CA LEU A 108 13.85 3.51 0.27
C LEU A 108 13.73 4.62 1.36
N PRO A 109 14.83 5.26 1.83
CA PRO A 109 14.75 6.32 2.84
C PRO A 109 13.89 7.51 2.40
N ASP A 110 13.93 7.87 1.12
CA ASP A 110 13.15 8.99 0.57
C ASP A 110 11.63 8.75 0.68
N LEU A 111 11.18 7.51 0.46
CA LEU A 111 9.75 7.18 0.52
C LEU A 111 9.23 7.16 1.96
N ARG A 112 10.08 6.73 2.91
CA ARG A 112 9.77 6.78 4.33
C ARG A 112 9.56 8.22 4.78
N SER A 113 10.48 9.13 4.43
CA SER A 113 10.35 10.54 4.79
C SER A 113 9.11 11.20 4.17
N LEU A 114 8.75 10.83 2.94
CA LEU A 114 7.51 11.29 2.30
C LEU A 114 6.25 10.78 3.03
N CYS A 115 6.25 9.54 3.51
CA CYS A 115 5.16 9.00 4.32
C CYS A 115 5.07 9.71 5.67
N CYS A 116 6.21 9.90 6.35
CA CYS A 116 6.30 10.64 7.61
C CYS A 116 5.79 12.08 7.49
N SER A 117 6.19 12.77 6.42
CA SER A 117 5.71 14.11 6.07
C SER A 117 4.21 14.14 5.82
N SER A 118 3.67 13.10 5.17
CA SER A 118 2.22 12.97 4.95
C SER A 118 1.47 12.75 6.26
N ILE A 119 1.98 11.92 7.17
CA ILE A 119 1.39 11.72 8.51
C ILE A 119 1.33 13.06 9.26
N LYS A 120 2.46 13.76 9.38
CA LYS A 120 2.51 15.08 10.06
C LYS A 120 1.50 16.06 9.48
N LYS A 121 1.40 16.12 8.15
CA LYS A 121 0.44 16.96 7.47
C LYS A 121 -0.99 16.61 7.86
N GLU A 122 -1.37 15.34 7.83
CA GLU A 122 -2.74 14.93 8.17
C GLU A 122 -3.07 15.18 9.65
N LEU A 123 -2.11 15.03 10.56
CA LEU A 123 -2.29 15.39 11.99
C LEU A 123 -2.45 16.90 12.20
N SER A 124 -1.89 17.73 11.33
CA SER A 124 -2.05 19.19 11.40
C SER A 124 -3.39 19.68 10.85
N LEU A 125 -4.08 18.87 10.05
CA LEU A 125 -5.37 19.21 9.46
C LEU A 125 -6.50 18.83 10.44
N GLN A 126 -7.55 19.65 10.50
CA GLN A 126 -8.72 19.42 11.36
C GLN A 126 -9.71 18.39 10.76
N HIS A 127 -9.20 17.28 10.22
CA HIS A 127 -10.01 16.16 9.72
C HIS A 127 -9.76 14.90 10.55
N GLU A 128 -10.64 14.66 11.52
CA GLU A 128 -10.50 13.57 12.51
C GLU A 128 -10.32 12.19 11.85
N ASP A 129 -11.08 11.88 10.80
CA ASP A 129 -11.01 10.60 10.09
C ASP A 129 -9.63 10.34 9.46
N PHE A 130 -9.01 11.37 8.89
CA PHE A 130 -7.70 11.26 8.26
C PHE A 130 -6.57 11.29 9.28
N ALA A 131 -6.73 12.09 10.34
CA ALA A 131 -5.83 12.06 11.48
C ALA A 131 -5.80 10.67 12.13
N ALA A 132 -6.95 9.99 12.27
CA ALA A 132 -7.03 8.64 12.80
C ALA A 132 -6.26 7.62 11.93
N LEU A 133 -6.40 7.67 10.60
CA LEU A 133 -5.62 6.82 9.69
C LEU A 133 -4.10 7.08 9.80
N ALA A 134 -3.72 8.35 9.93
CA ALA A 134 -2.34 8.76 10.06
C ALA A 134 -1.72 8.29 11.38
N LEU A 135 -2.47 8.39 12.49
CA LEU A 135 -2.08 7.85 13.81
C LEU A 135 -1.96 6.33 13.81
N ASP A 136 -2.91 5.63 13.17
CA ASP A 136 -2.84 4.18 13.03
C ASP A 136 -1.55 3.77 12.30
N CYS A 137 -1.25 4.40 11.17
CA CYS A 137 0.01 4.18 10.45
C CYS A 137 1.25 4.50 11.31
N ALA A 138 1.21 5.60 12.06
CA ALA A 138 2.31 6.00 12.96
C ALA A 138 2.56 4.97 14.07
N SER A 139 1.52 4.27 14.54
CA SER A 139 1.64 3.26 15.60
C SER A 139 2.46 2.04 15.19
N TYR A 140 2.54 1.75 13.88
CA TYR A 140 3.38 0.67 13.35
C TYR A 140 4.86 1.05 13.27
N ILE A 141 5.21 2.34 13.44
CA ILE A 141 6.60 2.81 13.37
C ILE A 141 7.39 2.30 14.56
N SER A 142 8.20 1.29 14.29
CA SER A 142 9.13 0.68 15.25
C SER A 142 10.56 1.18 15.10
N ASP A 143 10.87 1.85 13.99
CA ASP A 143 12.19 2.39 13.70
C ASP A 143 12.45 3.70 14.47
N PRO A 144 13.48 3.77 15.33
CA PRO A 144 13.77 4.95 16.13
C PRO A 144 14.08 6.20 15.29
N ASP A 145 14.71 6.04 14.11
CA ASP A 145 15.02 7.17 13.24
C ASP A 145 13.75 7.78 12.64
N ALA A 146 12.82 6.92 12.21
CA ALA A 146 11.51 7.35 11.71
C ALA A 146 10.63 7.94 12.83
N ALA A 147 10.71 7.40 14.04
CA ALA A 147 10.00 7.94 15.21
C ALA A 147 10.53 9.33 15.58
N ALA A 148 11.85 9.53 15.60
CA ALA A 148 12.47 10.82 15.81
C ALA A 148 12.13 11.83 14.71
N GLU A 149 12.01 11.37 13.45
CA GLU A 149 11.50 12.21 12.37
C GLU A 149 10.05 12.62 12.63
N LEU A 150 9.16 11.71 12.99
CA LEU A 150 7.73 12.01 13.22
C LEU A 150 7.48 12.93 14.41
N PHE A 151 8.14 12.64 15.53
CA PHE A 151 7.95 13.28 16.83
C PHE A 151 9.28 13.86 17.33
N PRO A 152 9.74 14.97 16.76
CA PRO A 152 10.93 15.65 17.28
C PRO A 152 10.65 16.13 18.71
N LEU A 153 11.47 15.66 19.66
CA LEU A 153 11.46 16.09 21.06
C LEU A 153 11.99 17.51 21.24
#